data_AF-A0A6S7K9Q1-F1
#
_entry.id   AF-A0A6S7K9Q1-F1
#
_cell.length_a   1.000
_cell.length_b   1.000
_cell.length_c   1.000
_cell.angle_alpha   90.00
_cell.angle_beta   90.00
_cell.angle_gamma   90.00
#
_symmetry.space_group_name_H-M   'P 1'
#
loop_
_entity.id
_entity.type
_entity.pdbx_description
1 polymer ?
#
loop_
_entity_poly.entity_id
_entity_poly.type
_entity_poly.pdbx_seq_one_letter_code
_entity_poly.pdbx_strand_id
1 'polypeptide(L)'
;VGPVYITGDPEVAKRTVNSLRANGGGDCPELGMTGLYLAILNSLPNSDVYYFTDAGAKDIHLIFSVISVALQKECRIYLFISGQCTLTEREVYDTLASATGGQRIEYSKSDINEAIKLLRPANVSEGNSSLLRDVTLLSVEVNTNHLTMKSYSVQCDSTFASITAVLSDGGNADIKVFPPQ
;
A
#
# COMPACT_ATOMS: atom_id res chain seq x y z
N VAL A 1 4.79 -17.61 -10.87
CA VAL A 1 5.35 -16.38 -10.26
C VAL A 1 6.85 -16.34 -10.49
N GLY A 2 7.42 -15.18 -10.83
CA GLY A 2 8.85 -15.01 -11.11
C GLY A 2 9.20 -15.12 -12.60
N PRO A 3 10.45 -14.85 -12.99
CA PRO A 3 11.63 -14.56 -12.14
C PRO A 3 11.64 -13.15 -11.52
N VAL A 4 12.45 -12.95 -10.48
CA VAL A 4 12.71 -11.62 -9.87
C VAL A 4 13.65 -10.82 -10.78
N TYR A 5 13.36 -9.54 -10.97
CA TYR A 5 14.21 -8.60 -11.69
C TYR A 5 14.71 -7.50 -10.74
N ILE A 6 16.01 -7.22 -10.74
CA ILE A 6 16.66 -6.26 -9.84
C ILE A 6 17.51 -5.31 -10.67
N THR A 7 17.36 -4.01 -10.44
CA THR A 7 18.17 -2.97 -11.08
C THR A 7 18.29 -1.76 -10.15
N GLY A 8 19.45 -1.09 -10.17
CA GLY A 8 19.64 0.23 -9.56
C GLY A 8 19.40 1.40 -10.54
N ASP A 9 19.19 1.11 -11.83
CA ASP A 9 18.96 2.11 -12.88
C ASP A 9 17.44 2.37 -13.06
N PRO A 10 16.96 3.61 -12.85
CA PRO A 10 15.55 3.96 -12.94
C PRO A 10 14.98 3.85 -14.38
N GLU A 11 15.78 4.10 -15.41
CA GLU A 11 15.36 3.99 -16.81
C GLU A 11 15.28 2.53 -17.26
N VAL A 12 16.14 1.66 -16.72
CA VAL A 12 16.01 0.21 -16.87
C VAL A 12 14.76 -0.30 -16.17
N ALA A 13 14.47 0.18 -14.95
CA ALA A 13 13.26 -0.20 -14.21
C ALA A 13 11.98 0.17 -14.99
N LYS A 14 11.87 1.42 -15.46
CA LYS A 14 10.75 1.89 -16.28
C LYS A 14 10.57 1.06 -17.55
N ARG A 15 11.65 0.82 -18.29
CA ARG A 15 11.60 -0.01 -19.51
C ARG A 15 11.14 -1.43 -19.22
N THR A 16 11.61 -2.02 -18.13
CA THR A 16 11.22 -3.38 -17.71
C THR A 16 9.73 -3.43 -17.40
N VAL A 17 9.21 -2.50 -16.60
CA VAL A 17 7.77 -2.39 -16.30
C VAL A 17 6.95 -2.21 -17.59
N ASN A 18 7.36 -1.32 -18.49
CA ASN A 18 6.68 -1.08 -19.77
C ASN A 18 6.72 -2.29 -20.73
N SER A 19 7.67 -3.21 -20.53
CA SER A 19 7.78 -4.43 -21.32
C SER A 19 6.86 -5.55 -20.83
N LEU A 20 6.31 -5.43 -19.60
CA LEU A 20 5.39 -6.43 -19.06
C LEU A 20 4.16 -6.56 -19.95
N ARG A 21 3.73 -7.79 -20.16
CA ARG A 21 2.50 -8.15 -20.87
C ARG A 21 1.73 -9.08 -19.98
N ALA A 22 0.47 -8.74 -19.71
CA ALA A 22 -0.45 -9.68 -19.10
C ALA A 22 -0.70 -10.83 -20.09
N ASN A 23 -0.59 -12.07 -19.62
CA ASN A 23 -0.93 -13.25 -20.41
C ASN A 23 -1.66 -14.22 -19.49
N GLY A 24 -2.82 -14.70 -19.92
CA GLY A 24 -3.69 -15.54 -19.10
C GLY A 24 -4.45 -14.78 -18.01
N GLY A 25 -4.95 -15.55 -17.05
CA GLY A 25 -5.91 -15.16 -16.01
C GLY A 25 -7.18 -16.01 -16.16
N GLY A 26 -7.40 -16.93 -15.24
CA GLY A 26 -8.53 -17.87 -15.29
C GLY A 26 -8.96 -18.38 -13.93
N ASP A 27 -8.09 -18.26 -12.93
CA ASP A 27 -8.39 -18.42 -11.53
C ASP A 27 -8.20 -17.10 -10.77
N CYS A 28 -9.13 -16.84 -9.87
CA CYS A 28 -9.12 -15.77 -8.88
C CYS A 28 -9.49 -16.49 -7.59
N PRO A 29 -8.65 -16.54 -6.55
CA PRO A 29 -7.46 -15.71 -6.28
C PRO A 29 -6.12 -16.13 -6.90
N GLU A 30 -5.12 -15.26 -6.81
CA GLU A 30 -3.80 -15.30 -7.50
C GLU A 30 -2.62 -15.57 -6.55
N LEU A 31 -1.43 -15.89 -7.09
CA LEU A 31 -0.22 -16.20 -6.28
C LEU A 31 0.55 -14.95 -5.80
N GLY A 32 -0.13 -14.08 -5.07
CA GLY A 32 0.39 -12.79 -4.60
C GLY A 32 1.49 -12.89 -3.53
N MET A 33 1.32 -13.77 -2.54
CA MET A 33 2.23 -13.83 -1.37
C MET A 33 3.61 -14.33 -1.75
N THR A 34 3.68 -15.32 -2.66
CA THR A 34 4.93 -15.83 -3.19
C THR A 34 5.72 -14.71 -3.89
N GLY A 35 5.05 -13.87 -4.68
CA GLY A 35 5.69 -12.74 -5.36
C GLY A 35 6.22 -11.70 -4.37
N LEU A 36 5.41 -11.38 -3.36
CA LEU A 36 5.77 -10.42 -2.32
C LEU A 36 6.95 -10.91 -1.46
N TYR A 37 6.96 -12.19 -1.08
CA TYR A 37 8.06 -12.82 -0.35
C TYR A 37 9.37 -12.72 -1.14
N LEU A 38 9.34 -13.08 -2.43
CA LEU A 38 10.51 -13.02 -3.31
C LEU A 38 11.01 -11.57 -3.50
N ALA A 39 10.10 -10.61 -3.63
CA ALA A 39 10.47 -9.20 -3.73
C ALA A 39 11.21 -8.74 -2.46
N ILE A 40 10.63 -8.96 -1.28
CA ILE A 40 11.21 -8.51 0.00
C ILE A 40 12.55 -9.19 0.28
N LEU A 41 12.70 -10.48 -0.03
CA LEU A 41 13.97 -11.19 0.09
C LEU A 41 15.10 -10.50 -0.68
N ASN A 42 14.78 -9.90 -1.83
CA ASN A 42 15.75 -9.24 -2.71
C ASN A 42 15.82 -7.71 -2.51
N SER A 43 14.92 -7.11 -1.73
CA SER A 43 14.98 -5.67 -1.38
C SER A 43 16.14 -5.35 -0.43
N LEU A 44 16.54 -4.09 -0.35
CA LEU A 44 17.46 -3.62 0.70
C LEU A 44 16.72 -3.50 2.05
N PRO A 45 17.41 -3.54 3.20
CA PRO A 45 16.79 -3.18 4.48
C PRO A 45 16.17 -1.78 4.43
N ASN A 46 15.10 -1.56 5.20
CA ASN A 46 14.34 -0.30 5.27
C ASN A 46 13.65 0.11 3.95
N SER A 47 13.47 -0.81 3.01
CA SER A 47 12.82 -0.50 1.74
C SER A 47 11.31 -0.36 1.88
N ASP A 48 10.74 0.54 1.09
CA ASP A 48 9.30 0.56 0.83
C ASP A 48 8.97 -0.42 -0.29
N VAL A 49 7.97 -1.27 -0.07
CA VAL A 49 7.51 -2.27 -1.03
C VAL A 49 6.11 -1.93 -1.48
N TYR A 50 5.94 -1.66 -2.78
CA TYR A 50 4.66 -1.32 -3.39
C TYR A 50 4.09 -2.55 -4.10
N TYR A 51 2.91 -2.99 -3.68
CA TYR A 51 2.23 -4.18 -4.19
C TYR A 51 0.91 -3.79 -4.85
N PHE A 52 0.80 -3.99 -6.17
CA PHE A 52 -0.40 -3.67 -6.95
C PHE A 52 -1.12 -4.96 -7.35
N THR A 53 -2.42 -5.07 -7.05
CA THR A 53 -3.24 -6.23 -7.41
C THR A 53 -4.69 -5.82 -7.68
N ASP A 54 -5.40 -6.58 -8.51
CA ASP A 54 -6.86 -6.53 -8.66
C ASP A 54 -7.55 -7.83 -8.18
N ALA A 55 -6.80 -8.68 -7.48
CA ALA A 55 -7.26 -9.98 -6.97
C ALA A 55 -6.80 -10.24 -5.53
N GLY A 56 -7.53 -11.13 -4.85
CA GLY A 56 -7.07 -11.73 -3.59
C GLY A 56 -5.91 -12.70 -3.79
N ALA A 57 -5.30 -13.12 -2.70
CA ALA A 57 -4.19 -14.08 -2.70
C ALA A 57 -4.68 -15.52 -2.46
N LYS A 58 -4.17 -16.49 -3.23
CA LYS A 58 -4.46 -17.93 -3.12
C LYS A 58 -3.49 -18.64 -2.17
N ASP A 59 -2.31 -18.06 -1.99
CA ASP A 59 -1.21 -18.55 -1.18
C ASP A 59 -1.16 -17.86 0.20
N ILE A 60 -2.33 -17.62 0.81
CA ILE A 60 -2.49 -16.94 2.11
C ILE A 60 -1.72 -17.62 3.26
N HIS A 61 -1.42 -18.91 3.16
CA HIS A 61 -0.62 -19.63 4.15
C HIS A 61 0.81 -19.05 4.28
N LEU A 62 1.27 -18.27 3.30
CA LEU A 62 2.57 -17.59 3.32
C LEU A 62 2.56 -16.21 3.99
N ILE A 63 1.41 -15.68 4.43
CA ILE A 63 1.30 -14.33 5.03
C ILE A 63 2.32 -14.13 6.15
N PHE A 64 2.42 -15.06 7.10
CA PHE A 64 3.37 -14.92 8.21
C PHE A 64 4.83 -15.01 7.77
N SER A 65 5.12 -15.71 6.67
CA SER A 65 6.48 -15.74 6.09
C SER A 65 6.82 -14.39 5.46
N VAL A 66 5.87 -13.77 4.77
CA VAL A 66 6.00 -12.40 4.22
C VAL A 66 6.20 -11.39 5.35
N ILE A 67 5.36 -11.44 6.40
CA ILE A 67 5.47 -10.54 7.56
C ILE A 67 6.83 -10.73 8.24
N SER A 68 7.27 -11.97 8.47
CA SER A 68 8.53 -12.25 9.14
C SER A 68 9.72 -11.67 8.39
N VAL A 69 9.80 -11.86 7.06
CA VAL A 69 10.90 -11.31 6.26
C VAL A 69 10.81 -9.77 6.15
N ALA A 70 9.61 -9.21 6.09
CA ALA A 70 9.42 -7.76 6.08
C ALA A 70 9.91 -7.13 7.38
N LEU A 71 9.51 -7.68 8.53
CA LEU A 71 9.95 -7.22 9.85
C LEU A 71 11.47 -7.35 10.04
N GLN A 72 12.05 -8.47 9.63
CA GLN A 72 13.50 -8.69 9.71
C GLN A 72 14.30 -7.64 8.91
N LYS A 73 13.75 -7.20 7.77
CA LYS A 73 14.38 -6.22 6.89
C LYS A 73 13.87 -4.80 7.12
N GLU A 74 13.01 -4.59 8.12
CA GLU A 74 12.36 -3.30 8.39
C GLU A 74 11.66 -2.73 7.14
N CYS A 75 11.16 -3.60 6.26
CA CYS A 75 10.44 -3.20 5.05
C CYS A 75 8.98 -2.89 5.37
N ARG A 76 8.46 -1.80 4.80
CA ARG A 76 7.04 -1.41 4.90
C ARG A 76 6.31 -1.80 3.62
N ILE A 77 5.12 -2.39 3.75
CA ILE A 77 4.36 -2.88 2.60
C ILE A 77 3.15 -1.97 2.33
N TYR A 78 3.16 -1.30 1.18
CA TYR A 78 2.05 -0.48 0.69
C TYR A 78 1.27 -1.26 -0.38
N LEU A 79 0.01 -1.57 -0.09
CA LEU A 79 -0.84 -2.39 -0.93
C LEU A 79 -1.85 -1.53 -1.68
N PHE A 80 -1.83 -1.61 -3.00
CA PHE A 80 -2.75 -0.95 -3.92
C PHE A 80 -3.68 -2.01 -4.50
N ILE A 81 -4.95 -1.96 -4.12
CA ILE A 81 -5.94 -2.98 -4.43
C ILE A 81 -7.07 -2.37 -5.25
N SER A 82 -7.31 -2.92 -6.45
CA SER A 82 -8.42 -2.46 -7.32
C SER A 82 -9.53 -3.48 -7.54
N GLY A 83 -9.45 -4.63 -6.88
CA GLY A 83 -10.44 -5.68 -6.96
C GLY A 83 -10.22 -6.76 -5.90
N GLN A 84 -11.24 -7.60 -5.73
CA GLN A 84 -11.25 -8.73 -4.79
C GLN A 84 -11.97 -9.90 -5.46
N CYS A 85 -11.50 -11.13 -5.25
CA CYS A 85 -12.18 -12.32 -5.76
C CYS A 85 -13.30 -12.74 -4.80
N THR A 86 -13.06 -12.59 -3.49
CA THR A 86 -14.03 -12.88 -2.44
C THR A 86 -13.97 -11.83 -1.31
N LEU A 87 -15.08 -11.64 -0.58
CA LEU A 87 -15.15 -10.69 0.53
C LEU A 87 -14.19 -11.04 1.69
N THR A 88 -13.84 -12.32 1.83
CA THR A 88 -12.96 -12.83 2.88
C THR A 88 -11.48 -12.52 2.66
N GLU A 89 -11.09 -12.08 1.45
CA GLU A 89 -9.69 -11.77 1.11
C GLU A 89 -9.22 -10.41 1.62
N ARG A 90 -10.15 -9.56 2.09
CA ARG A 90 -9.87 -8.19 2.53
C ARG A 90 -8.99 -8.14 3.79
N GLU A 91 -9.21 -9.06 4.73
CA GLU A 91 -8.51 -9.12 6.03
C GLU A 91 -7.02 -9.49 5.91
N VAL A 92 -6.66 -10.23 4.86
CA VAL A 92 -5.28 -10.67 4.59
C VAL A 92 -4.37 -9.46 4.38
N TYR A 93 -4.82 -8.54 3.55
CA TYR A 93 -4.04 -7.35 3.21
C TYR A 93 -4.00 -6.32 4.34
N ASP A 94 -5.04 -6.25 5.17
CA ASP A 94 -5.01 -5.45 6.42
C ASP A 94 -3.95 -5.94 7.39
N THR A 95 -3.87 -7.26 7.55
CA THR A 95 -2.89 -7.90 8.44
C THR A 95 -1.47 -7.56 7.99
N LEU A 96 -1.19 -7.62 6.69
CA LEU A 96 0.11 -7.24 6.12
C LEU A 96 0.45 -5.76 6.32
N ALA A 97 -0.47 -4.87 5.97
CA ALA A 97 -0.26 -3.43 6.11
C ALA A 97 0.03 -3.07 7.58
N SER A 98 -0.81 -3.56 8.48
CA SER A 98 -0.73 -3.26 9.91
C SER A 98 0.54 -3.84 10.55
N ALA A 99 0.91 -5.09 10.23
CA ALA A 99 2.09 -5.73 10.79
C ALA A 99 3.41 -5.10 10.31
N THR A 100 3.42 -4.48 9.12
CA THR A 100 4.64 -3.92 8.51
C THR A 100 4.74 -2.40 8.62
N GLY A 101 3.80 -1.73 9.28
CA GLY A 101 3.74 -0.26 9.32
C GLY A 101 3.48 0.37 7.95
N GLY A 102 2.87 -0.39 7.05
CA GLY A 102 2.45 0.04 5.73
C GLY A 102 0.98 0.46 5.68
N GLN A 103 0.39 0.46 4.48
CA GLN A 103 -1.00 0.88 4.29
C GLN A 103 -1.65 0.09 3.16
N ARG A 104 -2.94 -0.23 3.31
CA ARG A 104 -3.78 -0.71 2.23
C ARG A 104 -4.59 0.46 1.65
N ILE A 105 -4.51 0.62 0.34
CA ILE A 105 -5.20 1.63 -0.46
C ILE A 105 -6.07 0.87 -1.45
N GLU A 106 -7.37 0.95 -1.26
CA GLU A 106 -8.34 0.48 -2.24
C GLU A 106 -8.62 1.63 -3.22
N TYR A 107 -8.74 1.31 -4.51
CA TYR A 107 -8.95 2.32 -5.54
C TYR A 107 -9.72 1.73 -6.74
N SER A 108 -10.47 2.56 -7.46
CA SER A 108 -11.06 2.14 -8.73
C SER A 108 -10.01 2.20 -9.85
N LYS A 109 -10.10 1.36 -10.88
CA LYS A 109 -9.14 1.40 -12.00
C LYS A 109 -9.06 2.77 -12.70
N SER A 110 -10.14 3.56 -12.67
CA SER A 110 -10.17 4.94 -13.17
C SER A 110 -9.35 5.93 -12.33
N ASP A 111 -9.14 5.63 -11.04
CA ASP A 111 -8.49 6.53 -10.08
C ASP A 111 -7.00 6.20 -9.85
N ILE A 112 -6.41 5.32 -10.66
CA ILE A 112 -5.01 4.90 -10.54
C ILE A 112 -4.04 6.09 -10.45
N ASN A 113 -4.30 7.16 -11.20
CA ASN A 113 -3.46 8.36 -11.20
C ASN A 113 -3.51 9.11 -9.87
N GLU A 114 -4.64 9.09 -9.16
CA GLU A 114 -4.76 9.67 -7.83
C GLU A 114 -4.13 8.74 -6.78
N ALA A 115 -4.37 7.43 -6.88
CA ALA A 115 -3.76 6.45 -6.00
C ALA A 115 -2.22 6.52 -6.05
N ILE A 116 -1.64 6.64 -7.25
CA ILE A 116 -0.18 6.73 -7.44
C ILE A 116 0.43 7.99 -6.78
N LYS A 117 -0.34 9.07 -6.58
CA LYS A 117 0.17 10.26 -5.84
C LYS A 117 0.44 9.97 -4.36
N LEU A 118 -0.10 8.86 -3.84
CA LEU A 118 0.17 8.38 -2.48
C LEU A 118 1.51 7.61 -2.40
N LEU A 119 2.11 7.26 -3.54
CA LEU A 119 3.50 6.78 -3.55
C LEU A 119 4.42 7.92 -3.14
N ARG A 120 5.40 7.62 -2.29
CA ARG A 120 6.41 8.61 -1.92
C ARG A 120 7.16 9.03 -3.18
N PRO A 121 7.23 10.33 -3.53
CA PRO A 121 8.26 10.76 -4.46
C PRO A 121 9.62 10.48 -3.80
N ALA A 122 10.53 9.82 -4.51
CA ALA A 122 11.91 9.60 -4.09
C ALA A 122 12.70 10.91 -3.85
N ASN A 123 12.06 12.06 -4.01
CA ASN A 123 12.63 13.39 -3.82
C ASN A 123 12.49 13.80 -2.35
N VAL A 124 13.13 13.05 -1.45
CA VAL A 124 13.66 13.65 -0.23
C VAL A 124 14.86 14.45 -0.69
N SER A 125 14.72 15.78 -0.68
CA SER A 125 15.74 16.74 -1.06
C SER A 125 17.10 16.33 -0.48
N GLU A 126 18.06 16.05 -1.37
CA GLU A 126 19.47 16.01 -1.04
C GLU A 126 19.83 17.27 -0.25
N GLY A 127 20.17 17.12 1.02
CA GLY A 127 20.66 18.23 1.83
C GLY A 127 20.30 18.14 3.29
N ASN A 128 19.09 17.69 3.63
CA ASN A 128 18.66 17.49 5.01
C ASN A 128 17.63 16.35 5.03
N SER A 129 18.11 15.10 4.99
CA SER A 129 17.26 13.91 5.18
C SER A 129 16.81 13.85 6.65
N SER A 130 15.92 14.78 6.99
CA SER A 130 15.22 14.81 8.26
C SER A 130 14.47 13.49 8.40
N LEU A 131 14.56 12.92 9.60
CA LEU A 131 14.02 11.65 10.08
C LEU A 131 12.49 11.61 10.07
N LEU A 132 11.84 12.23 9.08
CA LEU A 132 10.40 12.24 8.92
C LEU A 132 9.94 10.81 8.67
N ARG A 133 9.43 10.20 9.74
CA ARG A 133 8.72 8.93 9.69
C ARG A 133 7.26 9.27 9.52
N ASP A 134 6.70 8.93 8.36
CA ASP A 134 5.25 8.93 8.22
C ASP A 134 4.68 7.89 9.17
N VAL A 135 3.76 8.31 10.02
CA VAL A 135 3.03 7.44 10.94
C VAL A 135 1.58 7.49 10.55
N THR A 136 0.93 6.32 10.45
CA THR A 136 -0.52 6.26 10.34
C THR A 136 -1.11 6.63 11.70
N LEU A 137 -1.68 7.83 11.79
CA LEU A 137 -2.25 8.35 13.03
C LEU A 137 -3.69 7.88 13.26
N LEU A 138 -4.41 7.64 12.17
CA LEU A 138 -5.80 7.23 12.18
C LEU A 138 -6.10 6.38 10.94
N SER A 139 -6.64 5.19 11.16
CA SER A 139 -7.24 4.35 10.13
C SER A 139 -8.65 4.00 10.58
N VAL A 140 -9.63 4.28 9.74
CA VAL A 140 -11.04 4.05 10.04
C VAL A 140 -11.69 3.37 8.85
N GLU A 141 -12.21 2.17 9.07
CA GLU A 141 -13.14 1.54 8.15
C GLU A 141 -14.57 1.78 8.63
N VAL A 142 -15.42 2.32 7.77
CA VAL A 142 -16.83 2.59 8.09
C VAL A 142 -17.72 1.76 7.16
N ASN A 143 -18.45 0.81 7.75
CA ASN A 143 -19.53 0.09 7.06
C ASN A 143 -20.84 0.84 7.35
N THR A 144 -21.32 1.67 6.41
CA THR A 144 -22.53 2.47 6.63
C THR A 144 -23.77 1.83 6.01
N ASN A 145 -24.70 1.38 6.86
CA ASN A 145 -26.12 1.29 6.49
C ASN A 145 -26.84 2.67 6.64
N HIS A 146 -26.16 3.68 7.20
CA HIS A 146 -26.71 5.01 7.46
C HIS A 146 -25.66 6.11 7.21
N LEU A 147 -26.04 7.16 6.47
CA LEU A 147 -25.22 8.31 6.08
C LEU A 147 -25.07 9.33 7.22
N THR A 148 -24.42 8.97 8.33
CA THR A 148 -24.15 9.91 9.43
C THR A 148 -22.74 10.51 9.32
N MET A 149 -22.63 11.81 9.53
CA MET A 149 -21.33 12.49 9.61
C MET A 149 -20.55 11.98 10.81
N LYS A 150 -19.30 11.56 10.60
CA LYS A 150 -18.36 11.17 11.66
C LYS A 150 -17.19 12.14 11.71
N SER A 151 -16.80 12.54 12.91
CA SER A 151 -15.65 13.41 13.16
C SER A 151 -14.62 12.64 13.97
N TYR A 152 -13.35 12.78 13.59
CA TYR A 152 -12.22 12.15 14.26
C TYR A 152 -11.17 13.21 14.58
N SER A 153 -10.64 13.16 15.79
CA SER A 153 -9.57 14.06 16.23
C SER A 153 -8.25 13.31 16.21
N VAL A 154 -7.24 13.91 15.58
CA VAL A 154 -5.87 13.42 15.58
C VAL A 154 -5.02 14.40 16.36
N GLN A 155 -4.30 13.91 17.36
CA GLN A 155 -3.37 14.74 18.13
C GLN A 155 -2.14 15.01 17.28
N CYS A 156 -1.75 16.28 17.19
CA CYS A 156 -0.54 16.73 16.51
C CYS A 156 0.23 17.68 17.41
N ASP A 157 1.55 17.73 17.25
CA ASP A 157 2.44 18.66 17.94
C ASP A 157 3.21 19.53 16.92
N SER A 158 4.12 20.37 17.41
CA SER A 158 4.91 21.27 16.56
C SER A 158 5.92 20.57 15.64
N THR A 159 6.04 19.24 15.69
CA THR A 159 6.93 18.44 14.82
C THR A 159 6.24 17.97 13.53
N PHE A 160 4.92 18.14 13.42
CA PHE A 160 4.17 17.77 12.22
C PHE A 160 4.53 18.64 11.02
N ALA A 161 5.12 18.04 9.99
CA ALA A 161 5.48 18.75 8.75
C ALA A 161 4.35 18.74 7.71
N SER A 162 3.61 17.63 7.59
CA SER A 162 2.55 17.45 6.59
C SER A 162 1.54 16.40 7.04
N ILE A 163 0.29 16.53 6.59
CA ILE A 163 -0.76 15.53 6.77
C ILE A 163 -1.29 15.13 5.40
N THR A 164 -1.29 13.82 5.14
CA THR A 164 -1.97 13.22 3.99
C THR A 164 -3.23 12.53 4.48
N ALA A 165 -4.39 12.94 3.98
CA ALA A 165 -5.65 12.28 4.24
C ALA A 165 -6.08 11.50 2.99
N VAL A 166 -6.40 10.22 3.15
CA VAL A 166 -6.85 9.34 2.07
C VAL A 166 -8.25 8.87 2.39
N LEU A 167 -9.17 9.13 1.46
CA LEU A 167 -10.54 8.63 1.49
C LEU A 167 -10.72 7.69 0.31
N SER A 168 -11.08 6.43 0.60
CA SER A 168 -11.47 5.45 -0.40
C SER A 168 -12.94 5.12 -0.19
N ASP A 169 -13.79 5.53 -1.13
CA ASP A 169 -15.24 5.28 -1.08
C ASP A 169 -15.81 4.99 -2.48
N GLY A 170 -16.91 4.23 -2.52
CA GLY A 170 -17.63 3.83 -3.72
C GLY A 170 -18.59 4.87 -4.31
N GLY A 171 -18.69 6.09 -3.77
CA GLY A 171 -19.24 7.21 -4.57
C GLY A 171 -20.05 8.31 -3.87
N ASN A 172 -19.94 8.56 -2.55
CA ASN A 172 -20.60 9.72 -1.93
C ASN A 172 -19.99 10.25 -0.60
N ALA A 173 -18.81 9.79 -0.19
CA ALA A 173 -18.12 10.31 0.99
C ALA A 173 -17.33 11.60 0.67
N ASP A 174 -17.31 12.52 1.62
CA ASP A 174 -16.50 13.74 1.61
C ASP A 174 -15.64 13.79 2.87
N ILE A 175 -14.42 14.30 2.75
CA ILE A 175 -13.50 14.48 3.86
C ILE A 175 -13.16 15.96 4.02
N LYS A 176 -13.45 16.50 5.21
CA LYS A 176 -13.11 17.87 5.58
C LYS A 176 -12.08 17.85 6.68
N VAL A 177 -10.94 18.49 6.43
CA VAL A 177 -9.87 18.66 7.41
C VAL A 177 -9.99 20.05 8.01
N PHE A 178 -10.14 20.11 9.33
CA PHE A 178 -10.17 21.37 10.08
C PHE A 178 -8.86 21.53 10.86
N PRO A 179 -8.23 22.72 10.87
CA PRO A 179 -7.09 22.98 11.73
C PRO A 179 -7.49 22.90 13.21
N PRO A 180 -6.54 22.68 14.14
CA PRO A 180 -6.79 22.82 15.56
C PRO A 180 -7.41 24.20 15.87
N GLN A 181 -8.42 24.24 16.73
CA GLN A 181 -8.99 25.50 17.24
C GLN A 181 -8.06 26.17 18.24
#